data_AF-A0A7C3CNR8-F1
#
_entry.id   AF-A0A7C3CNR8-F1
#
_cell.length_a   1.000
_cell.length_b   1.000
_cell.length_c   1.000
_cell.angle_alpha   90.00
_cell.angle_beta   90.00
_cell.angle_gamma   90.00
#
_symmetry.space_group_name_H-M   'P 1'
#
loop_
_entity.id
_entity.type
_entity.pdbx_description
1 polymer ?
#
loop_
_entity_poly.entity_id
_entity_poly.type
_entity_poly.pdbx_seq_one_letter_code
_entity_poly.pdbx_strand_id
1 'polypeptide(L)'
;MELSLLVIFWYGILHAFGPDHLTAIADFSIGKNKRKTMMITILFAIGHGLSLFVFAKLLEGLHISHELLAYGDLISASVIIAMGVYLLFMVATHRIQLRTHMHKGKEHTHIWFGKSHNHEDAVVKSSSFTMGLLMGAGGVRGMLVTLGAVGSGNVDFTMIGAFTSGVMLIFVGFGFVILYFNNHFL
;
A
#
# COMPACT_ATOMS: atom_id res chain seq x y z
N MET A 1 -20.64 -8.29 18.97
CA MET A 1 -20.26 -7.02 18.32
C MET A 1 -18.79 -6.67 18.57
N GLU A 2 -18.27 -6.74 19.81
CA GLU A 2 -16.86 -6.40 20.05
C GLU A 2 -15.87 -7.41 19.48
N LEU A 3 -16.14 -8.71 19.59
CA LEU A 3 -15.28 -9.75 19.02
C LEU A 3 -15.21 -9.68 17.48
N SER A 4 -16.32 -9.37 16.81
CA SER A 4 -16.35 -9.25 15.35
C SER A 4 -15.54 -8.06 14.87
N LEU A 5 -15.62 -6.91 15.55
CA LEU A 5 -14.80 -5.75 15.24
C LEU A 5 -13.31 -6.02 15.46
N LEU A 6 -12.95 -6.76 16.52
CA LEU A 6 -11.57 -7.18 16.76
C LEU A 6 -11.04 -8.10 15.66
N VAL A 7 -11.86 -9.06 15.20
CA VAL A 7 -11.50 -9.94 14.07
C VAL A 7 -11.32 -9.13 12.78
N ILE A 8 -12.21 -8.17 12.51
CA ILE A 8 -12.13 -7.31 11.34
C ILE A 8 -10.89 -6.41 11.39
N PHE A 9 -10.56 -5.85 12.56
CA PHE A 9 -9.33 -5.11 12.78
C PHE A 9 -8.09 -5.97 12.50
N TRP A 10 -8.08 -7.21 13.02
CA TRP A 10 -6.99 -8.16 12.76
C TRP A 10 -6.89 -8.54 11.28
N TYR A 11 -8.03 -8.68 10.61
CA TYR A 11 -8.06 -8.92 9.17
C TYR A 11 -7.48 -7.73 8.38
N GLY A 12 -7.73 -6.50 8.83
CA GLY A 12 -7.05 -5.30 8.30
C GLY A 12 -5.54 -5.35 8.48
N ILE A 13 -5.06 -5.79 9.65
CA ILE A 13 -3.63 -6.02 9.89
C ILE A 13 -3.06 -7.04 8.89
N LEU A 14 -3.71 -8.20 8.73
CA LEU A 14 -3.26 -9.25 7.81
C LEU A 14 -3.23 -8.77 6.36
N HIS A 15 -4.25 -8.02 5.93
CA HIS A 15 -4.30 -7.43 4.60
C HIS A 15 -3.11 -6.51 4.32
N ALA A 16 -2.75 -5.66 5.28
CA ALA A 16 -1.66 -4.71 5.13
C ALA A 16 -0.26 -5.35 5.06
N PHE A 17 -0.11 -6.61 5.44
CA PHE A 17 1.10 -7.40 5.21
C PHE A 17 1.23 -7.90 3.77
N GLY A 18 0.30 -7.56 2.88
CA GLY A 18 0.41 -7.80 1.45
C GLY A 18 1.73 -7.26 0.88
N PRO A 19 2.48 -8.08 0.12
CA PRO A 19 3.81 -7.69 -0.38
C PRO A 19 3.74 -6.51 -1.35
N ASP A 20 2.62 -6.33 -2.04
CA ASP A 20 2.34 -5.20 -2.94
C ASP A 20 2.37 -3.84 -2.20
N HIS A 21 1.73 -3.75 -1.04
CA HIS A 21 1.66 -2.52 -0.24
C HIS A 21 3.00 -2.19 0.40
N LEU A 22 3.63 -3.19 1.05
CA LEU A 22 4.91 -3.00 1.72
C LEU A 22 6.01 -2.65 0.73
N THR A 23 6.02 -3.27 -0.46
CA THR A 23 6.98 -2.93 -1.52
C THR A 23 6.77 -1.51 -2.02
N ALA A 24 5.52 -1.06 -2.22
CA ALA A 24 5.25 0.33 -2.61
C ALA A 24 5.74 1.33 -1.56
N ILE A 25 5.47 1.09 -0.28
CA ILE A 25 5.94 1.95 0.81
C ILE A 25 7.47 1.97 0.85
N ALA A 26 8.11 0.80 0.72
CA ALA A 26 9.56 0.66 0.72
C ALA A 26 10.20 1.40 -0.45
N ASP A 27 9.70 1.22 -1.67
CA ASP A 27 10.23 1.85 -2.89
C ASP A 27 10.26 3.38 -2.79
N PHE A 28 9.16 3.99 -2.32
CA PHE A 28 9.12 5.45 -2.17
C PHE A 28 9.94 5.97 -0.98
N SER A 29 10.20 5.14 0.03
CA SER A 29 10.73 5.58 1.33
C SER A 29 12.19 5.24 1.58
N ILE A 30 12.75 4.20 0.95
CA ILE A 30 14.14 3.77 1.16
C ILE A 30 15.12 4.88 0.74
N GLY A 31 16.14 5.11 1.58
CA GLY A 31 17.18 6.11 1.33
C GLY A 31 16.71 7.57 1.43
N LYS A 32 15.49 7.81 1.92
CA LYS A 32 14.95 9.16 2.17
C LYS A 32 15.21 9.59 3.61
N ASN A 33 15.31 10.91 3.83
CA ASN A 33 15.44 11.45 5.18
C ASN A 33 14.17 11.20 6.04
N LYS A 34 14.30 11.39 7.36
CA LYS A 34 13.22 11.15 8.33
C LYS A 34 11.89 11.82 7.96
N ARG A 35 11.93 13.09 7.60
CA ARG A 35 10.73 13.87 7.28
C ARG A 35 10.04 13.33 6.01
N LYS A 36 10.81 13.05 4.95
CA LYS A 36 10.28 12.52 3.69
C LYS A 36 9.69 11.12 3.90
N THR A 37 10.41 10.23 4.59
CA THR A 37 9.97 8.85 4.91
C THR A 37 8.61 8.85 5.60
N MET A 38 8.51 9.53 6.75
CA MET A 38 7.26 9.57 7.52
C MET A 38 6.11 10.19 6.72
N MET A 39 6.38 11.26 5.98
CA MET A 39 5.35 11.93 5.18
C MET A 39 4.83 11.01 4.06
N ILE A 40 5.70 10.27 3.36
CA ILE A 40 5.31 9.32 2.32
C ILE A 40 4.44 8.21 2.90
N THR A 41 4.88 7.59 4.00
CA THR A 41 4.12 6.50 4.63
C THR A 41 2.75 6.96 5.12
N ILE A 42 2.68 8.12 5.78
CA ILE A 42 1.42 8.66 6.29
C ILE A 42 0.48 9.03 5.14
N LEU A 43 0.99 9.67 4.08
CA LEU A 43 0.18 9.99 2.90
C LEU A 43 -0.33 8.73 2.20
N PHE A 44 0.50 7.69 2.06
CA PHE A 44 0.07 6.41 1.52
C PHE A 44 -1.04 5.79 2.37
N ALA A 45 -0.87 5.75 3.70
CA ALA A 45 -1.85 5.19 4.62
C ALA A 45 -3.18 5.95 4.62
N ILE A 46 -3.13 7.28 4.60
CA ILE A 46 -4.32 8.13 4.49
C ILE A 46 -5.00 7.93 3.13
N GLY A 47 -4.25 7.96 2.02
CA GLY A 47 -4.82 7.74 0.69
C GLY A 47 -5.49 6.39 0.59
N HIS A 48 -4.82 5.33 1.03
CA HIS A 48 -5.37 3.98 1.03
C HIS A 48 -6.62 3.88 1.90
N GLY A 49 -6.56 4.27 3.17
CA GLY A 49 -7.73 4.20 4.04
C GLY A 49 -8.90 5.08 3.60
N LEU A 50 -8.62 6.27 3.07
CA LEU A 50 -9.65 7.15 2.51
C LEU A 50 -10.33 6.50 1.30
N SER A 51 -9.57 5.88 0.39
CA SER A 51 -10.16 5.19 -0.76
C SER A 51 -11.03 4.01 -0.32
N LEU A 52 -10.58 3.18 0.63
CA LEU A 52 -11.38 2.09 1.19
C LEU A 52 -12.73 2.62 1.70
N PHE A 53 -12.70 3.70 2.47
CA PHE A 53 -13.90 4.28 3.07
C PHE A 53 -14.84 4.91 2.02
N VAL A 54 -14.32 5.73 1.11
CA VAL A 54 -15.11 6.43 0.10
C VAL A 54 -15.71 5.45 -0.92
N PHE A 55 -14.91 4.54 -1.46
CA PHE A 55 -15.40 3.57 -2.42
C PHE A 55 -16.33 2.54 -1.76
N ALA A 56 -16.13 2.17 -0.50
CA ALA A 56 -17.10 1.36 0.21
C ALA A 56 -18.49 2.02 0.21
N LYS A 57 -18.54 3.35 0.42
CA LYS A 57 -19.79 4.12 0.35
C LYS A 57 -20.38 4.26 -1.02
N LEU A 58 -19.55 4.48 -2.03
CA LEU A 58 -20.04 4.51 -3.40
C LEU A 58 -20.63 3.16 -3.82
N LEU A 59 -19.98 2.05 -3.47
CA LEU A 59 -20.44 0.70 -3.81
C LEU A 59 -21.66 0.24 -3.00
N GLU A 60 -21.80 0.69 -1.76
CA GLU A 60 -22.98 0.40 -0.92
C GLU A 60 -24.21 1.23 -1.35
N GLY A 61 -24.00 2.49 -1.77
CA GLY A 61 -25.09 3.41 -2.13
C GLY A 61 -25.54 3.34 -3.59
N LEU A 62 -24.71 2.82 -4.50
CA LEU A 62 -25.01 2.72 -5.93
C LEU A 62 -25.37 1.29 -6.29
N HIS A 63 -26.52 1.11 -6.95
CA HIS A 63 -26.89 -0.16 -7.58
C HIS A 63 -26.07 -0.35 -8.86
N ILE A 64 -24.84 -0.85 -8.71
CA ILE A 64 -23.95 -1.17 -9.83
C ILE A 64 -24.25 -2.58 -10.33
N SER A 65 -24.33 -2.76 -11.66
CA SER A 65 -24.55 -4.07 -12.25
C SER A 65 -23.41 -5.05 -11.90
N HIS A 66 -23.75 -6.32 -11.73
CA HIS A 66 -22.76 -7.37 -11.46
C HIS A 66 -21.68 -7.46 -12.56
N GLU A 67 -22.05 -7.17 -13.81
CA GLU A 67 -21.11 -7.15 -14.94
C GLU A 67 -20.04 -6.05 -14.76
N LEU A 68 -20.44 -4.83 -14.41
CA LEU A 68 -19.48 -3.73 -14.24
C LEU A 68 -18.54 -3.96 -13.06
N LEU A 69 -19.05 -4.52 -11.96
CA LEU A 69 -18.21 -4.92 -10.82
C LEU A 69 -17.21 -6.01 -11.22
N ALA A 70 -17.64 -7.00 -12.02
CA ALA A 70 -16.75 -8.06 -12.51
C ALA A 70 -15.66 -7.52 -13.45
N TYR A 71 -15.96 -6.54 -14.29
CA TYR A 71 -14.94 -5.83 -15.07
C TYR A 71 -13.93 -5.11 -14.17
N GLY A 72 -14.39 -4.45 -13.10
CA GLY A 72 -13.51 -3.82 -12.12
C GLY A 72 -12.53 -4.81 -11.48
N ASP A 73 -13.02 -5.98 -11.06
CA ASP A 73 -12.17 -7.04 -10.50
C ASP A 73 -11.17 -7.58 -11.52
N LEU A 74 -11.60 -7.79 -12.78
CA LEU A 74 -10.71 -8.23 -13.85
C LEU A 74 -9.59 -7.23 -14.11
N ILE A 75 -9.90 -5.93 -14.12
CA ILE A 75 -8.91 -4.86 -14.28
C ILE A 75 -7.93 -4.88 -13.11
N SER A 76 -8.44 -4.91 -11.87
CA SER A 76 -7.61 -4.94 -10.66
C SER A 76 -6.66 -6.15 -10.65
N ALA A 77 -7.19 -7.35 -10.93
CA ALA A 77 -6.41 -8.58 -11.02
C ALA A 77 -5.35 -8.50 -12.13
N SER A 78 -5.71 -7.98 -13.30
CA SER A 78 -4.77 -7.83 -14.44
C SER A 78 -3.62 -6.89 -14.09
N VAL A 79 -3.89 -5.77 -13.43
CA VAL A 79 -2.87 -4.81 -12.99
C VAL A 79 -1.93 -5.44 -11.96
N ILE A 80 -2.46 -6.17 -10.97
CA ILE A 80 -1.63 -6.86 -9.96
C ILE A 80 -0.72 -7.91 -10.62
N ILE A 81 -1.27 -8.72 -11.53
CA ILE A 81 -0.50 -9.72 -12.27
C ILE A 81 0.60 -9.03 -13.11
N ALA A 82 0.26 -7.98 -13.84
CA ALA A 82 1.21 -7.23 -14.65
C ALA A 82 2.33 -6.63 -13.79
N MET A 83 2.01 -6.08 -12.62
CA MET A 83 2.99 -5.56 -11.67
C MET A 83 3.92 -6.66 -11.12
N GLY A 84 3.37 -7.83 -10.78
CA GLY A 84 4.16 -8.99 -10.38
C GLY A 84 5.12 -9.47 -11.47
N VAL A 85 4.64 -9.62 -12.71
CA VAL A 85 5.47 -9.98 -13.87
C VAL A 85 6.54 -8.93 -14.12
N TYR A 86 6.21 -7.65 -13.99
CA TYR A 86 7.16 -6.55 -14.15
C TYR A 86 8.29 -6.60 -13.10
N LEU A 87 7.98 -6.89 -11.84
CA LEU A 87 9.00 -7.08 -10.80
C LEU A 87 9.91 -8.28 -11.11
N LEU A 88 9.34 -9.40 -11.54
CA LEU A 88 10.13 -10.57 -11.97
C LEU A 88 11.02 -10.25 -13.17
N PHE A 89 10.52 -9.50 -14.14
CA PHE A 89 11.31 -9.00 -15.26
C PHE A 89 12.46 -8.10 -14.80
N MET A 90 12.23 -7.21 -13.84
CA MET A 90 13.30 -6.37 -13.27
C MET A 90 14.37 -7.19 -12.55
N VAL A 91 13.98 -8.23 -11.82
CA VAL A 91 14.93 -9.18 -11.21
C VAL A 91 15.74 -9.90 -12.28
N ALA A 92 15.07 -10.51 -13.27
CA ALA A 92 15.72 -11.29 -14.34
C ALA A 92 16.69 -10.44 -15.18
N THR A 93 16.39 -9.15 -15.35
CA THR A 93 17.23 -8.20 -16.11
C THR A 93 18.22 -7.43 -15.24
N HIS A 94 18.42 -7.84 -13.98
CA HIS A 94 19.34 -7.20 -13.03
C HIS A 94 19.11 -5.69 -12.91
N ARG A 95 17.85 -5.25 -12.92
CA ARG A 95 17.47 -3.83 -12.78
C ARG A 95 17.23 -3.42 -11.34
N ILE A 96 17.13 -4.36 -10.41
CA ILE A 96 17.14 -4.07 -8.97
C ILE A 96 18.60 -4.06 -8.54
N GLN A 97 19.12 -2.87 -8.27
CA GLN A 97 20.52 -2.66 -7.96
C GLN A 97 20.65 -2.32 -6.47
N LEU A 98 21.57 -2.99 -5.80
CA LEU A 98 21.96 -2.70 -4.43
C LEU A 98 23.46 -2.42 -4.45
N ARG A 99 23.85 -1.16 -4.27
CA ARG A 99 25.27 -0.79 -4.21
C ARG A 99 25.59 0.05 -2.99
N THR A 100 26.68 -0.34 -2.37
CA THR A 100 27.29 0.39 -1.27
C THR A 100 28.33 1.35 -1.82
N HIS A 101 28.24 2.63 -1.45
CA HIS A 101 29.23 3.64 -1.79
C HIS A 101 29.53 4.54 -0.60
N MET A 102 30.72 5.13 -0.60
CA MET A 102 31.18 6.00 0.47
C MET A 102 30.82 7.45 0.12
N HIS A 103 30.00 8.11 0.94
CA HIS A 103 29.67 9.53 0.79
C HIS A 103 30.04 10.26 2.09
N LYS A 104 30.94 11.25 2.00
CA LYS A 104 31.43 12.02 3.15
C LYS A 104 31.98 11.17 4.32
N GLY A 105 32.67 10.06 4.00
CA GLY A 105 33.29 9.19 5.01
C GLY A 105 32.31 8.28 5.75
N LYS A 106 31.06 8.20 5.30
CA LYS A 106 30.06 7.24 5.76
C LYS A 106 29.73 6.27 4.63
N GLU A 107 29.54 5.01 4.98
CA GLU A 107 29.15 3.95 4.05
C GLU A 107 27.62 3.97 3.89
N HIS A 108 27.14 4.07 2.64
CA HIS A 108 25.71 4.16 2.32
C HIS A 108 25.33 3.09 1.29
N THR A 109 24.28 2.30 1.54
CA THR A 109 23.84 1.21 0.65
C THR A 109 22.59 1.59 -0.14
N HIS A 110 22.72 2.11 -1.36
CA HIS A 110 21.53 2.51 -2.12
C HIS A 110 20.88 1.33 -2.84
N ILE A 111 19.57 1.22 -2.68
CA ILE A 111 18.71 0.39 -3.53
C ILE A 111 18.07 1.31 -4.56
N TRP A 112 18.17 0.96 -5.85
CA TRP A 112 17.41 1.64 -6.89
C TRP A 112 16.91 0.67 -7.96
N PHE A 113 15.83 1.09 -8.61
CA PHE A 113 15.19 0.35 -9.68
C PHE A 113 15.54 1.01 -11.03
N GLY A 114 16.19 0.27 -11.93
CA GLY A 114 16.60 0.74 -13.26
C GLY A 114 18.10 0.66 -13.52
N LYS A 115 18.50 0.97 -14.75
CA LYS A 115 19.92 0.91 -15.17
C LYS A 115 20.73 2.16 -14.80
N SER A 116 20.06 3.30 -14.58
CA SER A 116 20.71 4.59 -14.29
C SER A 116 19.96 5.33 -13.18
N HIS A 117 20.70 5.93 -12.25
CA HIS A 117 20.16 6.82 -11.22
C HIS A 117 19.67 8.12 -11.86
N ASN A 118 18.38 8.45 -11.71
CA ASN A 118 17.86 9.77 -12.06
C ASN A 118 17.14 10.39 -10.86
N HIS A 119 17.45 11.65 -10.54
CA HIS A 119 16.95 12.35 -9.36
C HIS A 119 15.81 13.32 -9.74
N GLU A 120 14.61 12.80 -9.98
CA GLU A 120 13.42 13.65 -10.07
C GLU A 120 12.59 13.57 -8.78
N ASP A 121 12.80 14.54 -7.90
CA ASP A 121 12.27 14.58 -6.53
C ASP A 121 10.80 15.06 -6.45
N ALA A 122 10.26 15.67 -7.51
CA ALA A 122 8.92 16.26 -7.54
C ALA A 122 7.79 15.24 -7.77
N VAL A 123 8.07 14.14 -8.49
CA VAL A 123 7.10 13.08 -8.81
C VAL A 123 6.75 12.25 -7.56
N VAL A 124 7.68 12.13 -6.61
CA VAL A 124 7.58 11.20 -5.47
C VAL A 124 6.42 11.51 -4.52
N LYS A 125 6.16 12.79 -4.19
CA LYS A 125 5.14 13.16 -3.17
C LYS A 125 3.70 12.94 -3.66
N SER A 126 3.37 13.47 -4.84
CA SER A 126 2.05 13.30 -5.47
C SER A 126 1.80 11.82 -5.83
N SER A 127 2.86 11.06 -6.12
CA SER A 127 2.73 9.63 -6.40
C SER A 127 2.32 8.80 -5.19
N SER A 128 2.82 9.08 -3.97
CA SER A 128 2.56 8.21 -2.81
C SER A 128 1.11 8.21 -2.32
N PHE A 129 0.47 9.39 -2.23
CA PHE A 129 -0.94 9.51 -1.86
C PHE A 129 -1.85 8.92 -2.94
N THR A 130 -1.59 9.27 -4.20
CA THR A 130 -2.34 8.76 -5.37
C THR A 130 -2.21 7.25 -5.50
N MET A 131 -1.02 6.70 -5.27
CA MET A 131 -0.79 5.25 -5.27
C MET A 131 -1.58 4.58 -4.14
N GLY A 132 -1.56 5.16 -2.93
CA GLY A 132 -2.40 4.70 -1.82
C GLY A 132 -3.88 4.65 -2.20
N LEU A 133 -4.41 5.74 -2.78
CA LEU A 133 -5.79 5.81 -3.26
C LEU A 133 -6.11 4.73 -4.32
N LEU A 134 -5.24 4.55 -5.31
CA LEU A 134 -5.44 3.58 -6.40
C LEU A 134 -5.43 2.13 -5.87
N MET A 135 -4.48 1.81 -4.99
CA MET A 135 -4.38 0.48 -4.41
C MET A 135 -5.58 0.16 -3.51
N GLY A 136 -6.04 1.12 -2.71
CA GLY A 136 -7.23 0.89 -1.90
C GLY A 136 -8.50 0.79 -2.75
N ALA A 137 -8.65 1.63 -3.79
CA ALA A 137 -9.77 1.51 -4.73
C ALA A 137 -9.88 0.12 -5.37
N GLY A 138 -8.74 -0.45 -5.80
CA GLY A 138 -8.69 -1.79 -6.39
C GLY A 138 -9.04 -2.94 -5.44
N GLY A 139 -8.97 -2.73 -4.12
CA GLY A 139 -9.23 -3.74 -3.10
C GLY A 139 -10.60 -3.64 -2.41
N VAL A 140 -11.36 -2.56 -2.62
CA VAL A 140 -12.60 -2.28 -1.84
C VAL A 140 -13.63 -3.39 -1.98
N ARG A 141 -13.87 -3.91 -3.19
CA ARG A 141 -14.89 -4.94 -3.38
C ARG A 141 -14.54 -6.22 -2.61
N GLY A 142 -13.29 -6.66 -2.69
CA GLY A 142 -12.79 -7.80 -1.92
C GLY A 142 -12.97 -7.61 -0.41
N MET A 143 -12.61 -6.42 0.09
CA MET A 143 -12.88 -6.03 1.47
C MET A 143 -14.36 -6.15 1.82
N LEU A 144 -15.28 -5.51 1.08
CA LEU A 144 -16.71 -5.55 1.35
C LEU A 144 -17.30 -6.97 1.38
N VAL A 145 -16.90 -7.83 0.44
CA VAL A 145 -17.33 -9.24 0.41
C VAL A 145 -16.89 -9.96 1.68
N THR A 146 -15.63 -9.78 2.10
CA THR A 146 -15.11 -10.42 3.32
C THR A 146 -15.74 -9.86 4.59
N LEU A 147 -15.96 -8.54 4.68
CA LEU A 147 -16.65 -7.92 5.81
C LEU A 147 -18.10 -8.40 5.89
N GLY A 148 -18.80 -8.52 4.77
CA GLY A 148 -20.16 -9.06 4.72
C GLY A 148 -20.23 -10.51 5.20
N ALA A 149 -19.23 -11.33 4.84
CA ALA A 149 -19.13 -12.71 5.31
C ALA A 149 -18.90 -12.82 6.84
N VAL A 150 -18.10 -11.91 7.41
CA VAL A 150 -17.84 -11.87 8.87
C VAL A 150 -18.98 -11.20 9.65
N GLY A 151 -19.63 -10.20 9.05
CA GLY A 151 -20.63 -9.32 9.67
C GLY A 151 -22.09 -9.77 9.50
N SER A 152 -22.35 -11.05 9.20
CA SER A 152 -23.71 -11.59 8.98
C SER A 152 -24.50 -10.91 7.85
N GLY A 153 -23.80 -10.42 6.83
CA GLY A 153 -24.38 -9.87 5.61
C GLY A 153 -24.53 -8.35 5.57
N ASN A 154 -24.45 -7.65 6.71
CA ASN A 154 -24.49 -6.19 6.77
C ASN A 154 -23.11 -5.64 7.12
N VAL A 155 -22.57 -4.76 6.26
CA VAL A 155 -21.31 -4.06 6.51
C VAL A 155 -21.63 -2.67 7.05
N ASP A 156 -21.29 -2.41 8.30
CA ASP A 156 -21.48 -1.09 8.90
C ASP A 156 -20.20 -0.22 8.82
N PHE A 157 -20.34 1.07 9.14
CA PHE A 157 -19.23 2.02 9.16
C PHE A 157 -18.14 1.65 10.18
N THR A 158 -18.54 1.05 11.29
CA THR A 158 -17.64 0.68 12.38
C THR A 158 -16.72 -0.46 11.95
N MET A 159 -17.23 -1.40 11.16
CA MET A 159 -16.47 -2.48 10.52
C MET A 159 -15.45 -1.94 9.52
N ILE A 160 -15.86 -1.02 8.64
CA ILE A 160 -14.93 -0.39 7.68
C ILE A 160 -13.84 0.39 8.42
N GLY A 161 -14.21 1.13 9.46
CA GLY A 161 -13.29 1.87 10.33
C GLY A 161 -12.30 0.94 11.06
N ALA A 162 -12.79 -0.17 11.62
CA ALA A 162 -11.96 -1.19 12.27
C ALA A 162 -10.94 -1.78 11.29
N PHE A 163 -11.37 -2.21 10.10
CA PHE A 163 -10.48 -2.72 9.06
C PHE A 163 -9.42 -1.69 8.67
N THR A 164 -9.86 -0.47 8.34
CA THR A 164 -8.97 0.63 7.91
C THR A 164 -7.96 0.99 8.98
N SER A 165 -8.35 1.00 10.26
CA SER A 165 -7.43 1.28 11.36
C SER A 165 -6.36 0.21 11.53
N GLY A 166 -6.70 -1.07 11.34
CA GLY A 166 -5.74 -2.17 11.32
C GLY A 166 -4.72 -2.03 10.18
N VAL A 167 -5.19 -1.62 8.99
CA VAL A 167 -4.33 -1.35 7.83
C VAL A 167 -3.37 -0.18 8.11
N MET A 168 -3.90 0.95 8.59
CA MET A 168 -3.11 2.14 8.90
C MET A 168 -2.03 1.87 9.95
N LEU A 169 -2.33 1.04 10.97
CA LEU A 169 -1.38 0.66 12.00
C LEU A 169 -0.13 0.00 11.39
N ILE A 170 -0.33 -0.96 10.48
CA ILE A 170 0.77 -1.68 9.83
C ILE A 170 1.54 -0.78 8.89
N PHE A 171 0.88 0.04 8.07
CA PHE A 171 1.59 0.94 7.15
C PHE A 171 2.46 1.94 7.91
N VAL A 172 1.91 2.61 8.93
CA VAL A 172 2.67 3.55 9.76
C VAL A 172 3.80 2.83 10.52
N GLY A 173 3.52 1.66 11.10
CA GLY A 173 4.51 0.83 11.79
C GLY A 173 5.65 0.41 10.86
N PHE A 174 5.34 -0.04 9.65
CA PHE A 174 6.33 -0.38 8.64
C PHE A 174 7.14 0.83 8.19
N GLY A 175 6.53 2.02 8.08
CA GLY A 175 7.27 3.27 7.84
C GLY A 175 8.30 3.57 8.92
N PHE A 176 8.00 3.29 10.19
CA PHE A 176 8.99 3.40 11.26
C PHE A 176 10.13 2.38 11.12
N VAL A 177 9.84 1.16 10.66
CA VAL A 177 10.87 0.16 10.33
C VAL A 177 11.78 0.68 9.21
N ILE A 178 11.21 1.18 8.10
CA ILE A 178 12.00 1.77 7.01
C ILE A 178 12.80 2.97 7.49
N LEU A 179 12.22 3.82 8.35
CA LEU A 179 12.94 4.93 8.96
C LEU A 179 14.13 4.46 9.80
N TYR A 180 13.96 3.38 10.57
CA TYR A 180 15.06 2.77 11.32
C TYR A 180 16.17 2.31 10.37
N PHE A 181 15.80 1.62 9.28
CA PHE A 181 16.75 1.21 8.24
C PHE A 181 17.49 2.40 7.62
N ASN A 182 16.76 3.45 7.26
CA ASN A 182 17.32 4.66 6.64
C ASN A 182 18.31 5.41 7.54
N ASN A 183 18.22 5.27 8.87
CA ASN A 183 19.10 6.00 9.79
C ASN A 183 20.33 5.18 10.22
N HIS A 184 20.26 3.84 10.15
CA HIS A 184 21.31 2.96 10.68
C HIS A 184 22.10 2.22 9.60
N PHE A 185 21.53 2.01 8.41
CA PHE A 185 22.16 1.26 7.33
C PHE A 185 22.38 2.07 6.05
N LEU A 186 21.74 3.24 5.95
CA LEU A 186 21.74 4.16 4.80
C LEU A 186 22.12 5.57 5.22
#